data_AF-A6LH76-F1
#
_entry.id   AF-A6LH76-F1
#
_cell.length_a   1.000
_cell.length_b   1.000
_cell.length_c   1.000
_cell.angle_alpha   90.00
_cell.angle_beta   90.00
_cell.angle_gamma   90.00
#
_symmetry.space_group_name_H-M   'P 1'
#
loop_
_entity.id
_entity.type
_entity.pdbx_description
1 polymer ?
#
loop_
_entity_poly.entity_id
_entity_poly.type
_entity_poly.pdbx_seq_one_letter_code
_entity_poly.pdbx_strand_id
1 'polypeptide(L)'
;MSRSHTHIFYLLIGLCFSVNIQGQILDRHLSDLYADKFNQQDKEIYIQSISNKQAKDFLAENIPFFECPDKDIEEIYYFRWWTYRKHIKETPEGFIITEFLPDVSWAGKYNGICCPAWFHFREGRWLHEQRYLNDYAYYWLRGGGDVRSYSFPIANAIYQYFLVTGNDSILKESYPELVSNFNGWEKEKFNSETGLFWQTDNRDGMEISIGGNGYRATINSYMAAEANTLSWVAQKKNDPQGSYFHEKAEAIRNKMFDLLWDEQASFIKVLPMDSKAILRDVRELHGYTPWSFDLANHSYAIAWKFLMDKNHFFAPYGPTTAEQCHPKFKVVYEGHECQWNGPSWPFATAMTLTGLANLLNDQEQNYISKDDFWTLLKIYTKSQHLTLDNGNVIPWIDENLNPFTGDWISRTMLKNHQPKERGRNYNHSSFCDLVISGLVGIRPQSEDVLIVNPLIPEDKWDYFCLDHIMYHHKKICILYDKTGKKYSNGKGFFIFVDGKRVASADALTKMVCKL
;
A
#
# COMPACT_ATOMS: atom_id res chain seq x y z
N MET A 1 -53.34 16.98 52.12
CA MET A 1 -52.02 17.63 52.32
C MET A 1 -51.11 17.17 51.21
N SER A 2 -50.97 18.01 50.19
CA SER A 2 -50.17 17.78 48.98
C SER A 2 -48.68 17.96 49.32
N ARG A 3 -47.83 16.98 48.96
CA ARG A 3 -46.37 17.12 48.97
C ARG A 3 -45.90 17.25 47.52
N SER A 4 -45.36 18.41 47.17
CA SER A 4 -44.68 18.65 45.91
C SER A 4 -43.29 18.01 45.94
N HIS A 5 -42.95 17.23 44.92
CA HIS A 5 -41.58 16.84 44.63
C HIS A 5 -41.04 17.73 43.50
N THR A 6 -40.08 18.58 43.85
CA THR A 6 -39.32 19.41 42.92
C THR A 6 -38.17 18.57 42.38
N HIS A 7 -38.21 18.20 41.10
CA HIS A 7 -37.07 17.61 40.40
C HIS A 7 -36.22 18.72 39.78
N ILE A 8 -35.01 18.90 40.29
CA ILE A 8 -33.98 19.76 39.71
C ILE A 8 -33.28 18.96 38.62
N PHE A 9 -33.45 19.38 37.35
CA PHE A 9 -32.65 18.89 36.23
C PHE A 9 -31.28 19.59 36.26
N TYR A 10 -30.21 18.82 36.45
CA TYR A 10 -28.85 19.29 36.16
C TYR A 10 -28.58 19.13 34.66
N LEU A 11 -28.52 20.25 33.95
CA LEU A 11 -28.06 20.32 32.56
C LEU A 11 -26.53 20.27 32.56
N LEU A 12 -25.94 19.09 32.29
CA LEU A 12 -24.51 18.94 32.04
C LEU A 12 -24.22 19.41 30.61
N ILE A 13 -23.78 20.67 30.47
CA ILE A 13 -23.21 21.19 29.24
C ILE A 13 -21.81 20.59 29.12
N GLY A 14 -21.66 19.57 28.28
CA GLY A 14 -20.36 19.05 27.87
C GLY A 14 -19.66 20.07 26.99
N LEU A 15 -18.77 20.87 27.57
CA LEU A 15 -17.78 21.64 26.83
C LEU A 15 -16.76 20.66 26.26
N CYS A 16 -16.83 20.37 24.96
CA CYS A 16 -15.76 19.71 24.23
C CYS A 16 -14.54 20.64 24.18
N PHE A 17 -13.67 20.56 25.18
CA PHE A 17 -12.33 21.10 25.07
C PHE A 17 -11.53 20.20 24.13
N SER A 18 -11.17 20.72 22.95
CA SER A 18 -10.10 20.16 22.14
C SER A 18 -8.80 20.29 22.93
N VAL A 19 -8.39 19.20 23.59
CA VAL A 19 -7.07 19.12 24.22
C VAL A 19 -6.05 19.02 23.10
N ASN A 20 -5.56 20.15 22.62
CA ASN A 20 -4.35 20.16 21.79
C ASN A 20 -3.22 19.63 22.65
N ILE A 21 -2.80 18.40 22.36
CA ILE A 21 -1.61 17.79 22.95
C ILE A 21 -0.44 18.69 22.56
N GLN A 22 0.42 19.01 23.54
CA GLN A 22 1.56 19.91 23.35
C GLN A 22 2.39 19.50 22.12
N GLY A 23 2.44 20.36 21.10
CA GLY A 23 3.23 20.16 19.88
C GLY A 23 2.49 19.59 18.66
N GLN A 24 1.19 19.31 18.75
CA GLN A 24 0.36 18.94 17.60
C GLN A 24 -0.01 20.19 16.78
N ILE A 25 0.16 20.12 15.46
CA ILE A 25 -0.07 21.20 14.49
C ILE A 25 -1.44 21.03 13.81
N LEU A 26 -1.76 19.82 13.36
CA LEU A 26 -3.05 19.53 12.73
C LEU A 26 -4.03 18.99 13.76
N ASP A 27 -5.22 19.57 13.81
CA ASP A 27 -6.27 19.13 14.71
C ASP A 27 -7.22 18.08 14.07
N ARG A 28 -8.03 17.45 14.92
CA ARG A 28 -9.06 16.47 14.55
C ARG A 28 -10.09 16.99 13.55
N HIS A 29 -10.35 18.31 13.51
CA HIS A 29 -11.44 18.88 12.73
C HIS A 29 -11.34 18.49 11.26
N LEU A 30 -10.12 18.44 10.71
CA LEU A 30 -9.89 18.06 9.32
C LEU A 30 -10.39 16.64 9.02
N SER A 31 -10.05 15.65 9.88
CA SER A 31 -10.55 14.28 9.72
C SER A 31 -12.07 14.19 9.90
N ASP A 32 -12.65 14.98 10.80
CA ASP A 32 -14.09 14.96 11.06
C ASP A 32 -14.88 15.51 9.86
N LEU A 33 -14.41 16.59 9.23
CA LEU A 33 -15.02 17.19 8.04
C LEU A 33 -15.10 16.20 6.89
N TYR A 34 -13.99 15.50 6.61
CA TYR A 34 -13.94 14.50 5.55
C TYR A 34 -14.82 13.28 5.88
N ALA A 35 -14.78 12.78 7.11
CA ALA A 35 -15.66 11.69 7.54
C ALA A 35 -17.14 12.02 7.37
N ASP A 36 -17.57 13.24 7.72
CA ASP A 36 -18.95 13.71 7.49
C ASP A 36 -19.30 13.70 6.00
N LYS A 37 -18.43 14.26 5.16
CA LYS A 37 -18.62 14.30 3.71
C LYS A 37 -18.82 12.89 3.15
N PHE A 38 -17.93 11.95 3.49
CA PHE A 38 -18.00 10.59 2.96
C PHE A 38 -19.22 9.84 3.50
N ASN A 39 -19.54 9.98 4.78
CA ASN A 39 -20.72 9.36 5.38
C ASN A 39 -22.04 9.83 4.73
N GLN A 40 -22.13 11.10 4.30
CA GLN A 40 -23.29 11.63 3.59
C GLN A 40 -23.41 11.11 2.16
N GLN A 41 -22.28 10.78 1.52
CA GLN A 41 -22.21 10.28 0.15
C GLN A 41 -22.29 8.74 0.07
N ASP A 42 -22.00 8.04 1.17
CA ASP A 42 -21.96 6.59 1.23
C ASP A 42 -23.36 5.96 1.40
N LYS A 43 -23.52 4.78 0.80
CA LYS A 43 -24.60 3.86 1.15
C LYS A 43 -23.92 2.67 1.80
N GLU A 44 -23.98 2.59 3.13
CA GLU A 44 -23.26 1.56 3.90
C GLU A 44 -23.98 0.21 3.78
N ILE A 45 -23.66 -0.55 2.72
CA ILE A 45 -24.30 -1.84 2.39
C ILE A 45 -23.78 -2.98 3.28
N TYR A 46 -22.48 -3.00 3.53
CA TYR A 46 -21.79 -4.03 4.32
C TYR A 46 -21.10 -3.35 5.50
N ILE A 47 -21.45 -3.79 6.71
CA ILE A 47 -20.93 -3.25 7.97
C ILE A 47 -20.11 -4.35 8.65
N GLN A 48 -18.88 -4.04 9.01
CA GLN A 48 -18.01 -4.90 9.83
C GLN A 48 -17.89 -4.32 11.24
N SER A 49 -16.72 -4.38 11.89
CA SER A 49 -16.59 -4.01 13.30
C SER A 49 -16.78 -2.53 13.57
N ILE A 50 -16.50 -1.67 12.60
CA ILE A 50 -16.56 -0.23 12.75
C ILE A 50 -17.46 0.33 11.66
N SER A 51 -18.59 0.92 12.04
CA SER A 51 -19.60 1.50 11.14
C SER A 51 -19.33 2.98 10.80
N ASN A 52 -20.04 3.54 9.81
CA ASN A 52 -19.89 4.95 9.42
C ASN A 52 -20.18 5.91 10.57
N LYS A 53 -21.07 5.52 11.48
CA LYS A 53 -21.35 6.28 12.71
C LYS A 53 -20.12 6.44 13.60
N GLN A 54 -19.18 5.50 13.55
CA GLN A 54 -17.94 5.48 14.32
C GLN A 54 -16.73 5.98 13.52
N ALA A 55 -16.93 6.40 12.26
CA ALA A 55 -15.83 6.76 11.37
C ALA A 55 -14.96 7.90 11.92
N LYS A 56 -15.61 8.95 12.44
CA LYS A 56 -14.92 10.13 12.99
C LYS A 56 -13.99 9.78 14.14
N ASP A 57 -14.51 9.03 15.10
CA ASP A 57 -13.75 8.65 16.29
C ASP A 57 -12.58 7.75 15.89
N PHE A 58 -12.85 6.76 15.04
CA PHE A 58 -11.78 5.91 14.51
C PHE A 58 -10.67 6.71 13.83
N LEU A 59 -11.00 7.60 12.89
CA LEU A 59 -9.99 8.38 12.17
C LEU A 59 -9.21 9.28 13.14
N ALA A 60 -9.91 10.01 14.01
CA ALA A 60 -9.28 10.91 14.95
C ALA A 60 -8.29 10.20 15.90
N GLU A 61 -8.62 8.97 16.31
CA GLU A 61 -7.82 8.17 17.23
C GLU A 61 -6.67 7.41 16.56
N ASN A 62 -6.81 7.05 15.28
CA ASN A 62 -5.94 6.04 14.68
C ASN A 62 -5.02 6.54 13.55
N ILE A 63 -5.38 7.59 12.82
CA ILE A 63 -4.65 7.93 11.60
C ILE A 63 -3.69 9.11 11.79
N PRO A 64 -2.57 9.14 11.04
CA PRO A 64 -1.83 10.37 10.86
C PRO A 64 -2.69 11.39 10.09
N PHE A 65 -2.59 12.66 10.44
CA PHE A 65 -3.30 13.75 9.77
C PHE A 65 -2.43 14.36 8.69
N PHE A 66 -3.04 14.74 7.58
CA PHE A 66 -2.33 15.28 6.43
C PHE A 66 -3.07 16.49 5.87
N GLU A 67 -2.35 17.59 5.68
CA GLU A 67 -2.87 18.78 5.01
C GLU A 67 -1.88 19.24 3.93
N CYS A 68 -2.40 19.58 2.75
CA CYS A 68 -1.61 20.12 1.65
C CYS A 68 -2.45 21.08 0.77
N PRO A 69 -1.84 21.79 -0.20
CA PRO A 69 -2.59 22.65 -1.11
C PRO A 69 -3.32 21.88 -2.22
N ASP A 70 -2.99 20.60 -2.46
CA ASP A 70 -3.70 19.76 -3.44
C ASP A 70 -4.88 19.04 -2.77
N LYS A 71 -6.08 19.61 -2.93
CA LYS A 71 -7.28 19.10 -2.25
C LYS A 71 -7.78 17.75 -2.75
N ASP A 72 -7.38 17.32 -3.94
CA ASP A 72 -7.68 15.96 -4.41
C ASP A 72 -6.83 14.94 -3.63
N ILE A 73 -5.54 15.22 -3.43
CA ILE A 73 -4.65 14.34 -2.64
C ILE A 73 -5.10 14.29 -1.19
N GLU A 74 -5.43 15.45 -0.61
CA GLU A 74 -5.94 15.53 0.76
C GLU A 74 -7.26 14.75 0.92
N GLU A 75 -8.21 14.93 0.01
CA GLU A 75 -9.48 14.19 0.03
C GLU A 75 -9.27 12.67 -0.05
N ILE A 76 -8.46 12.20 -1.01
CA ILE A 76 -8.24 10.77 -1.18
C ILE A 76 -7.44 10.18 -0.02
N TYR A 77 -6.54 10.94 0.61
CA TYR A 77 -5.84 10.49 1.81
C TYR A 77 -6.82 10.15 2.94
N TYR A 78 -7.77 11.04 3.24
CA TYR A 78 -8.79 10.77 4.26
C TYR A 78 -9.81 9.72 3.82
N PHE A 79 -10.19 9.71 2.54
CA PHE A 79 -11.11 8.70 1.99
C PHE A 79 -10.53 7.29 2.13
N ARG A 80 -9.24 7.11 1.85
CA ARG A 80 -8.57 5.82 1.91
C ARG A 80 -8.39 5.27 3.31
N TRP A 81 -8.21 6.15 4.30
CA TRP A 81 -8.32 5.75 5.69
C TRP A 81 -9.74 5.38 6.10
N TRP A 82 -10.73 6.16 5.63
CA TRP A 82 -12.14 5.90 5.89
C TRP A 82 -12.60 4.56 5.27
N THR A 83 -12.11 4.19 4.08
CA THR A 83 -12.38 2.89 3.48
C THR A 83 -11.64 1.78 4.20
N TYR A 84 -10.34 1.91 4.49
CA TYR A 84 -9.56 0.90 5.22
C TYR A 84 -10.25 0.47 6.53
N ARG A 85 -10.79 1.42 7.30
CA ARG A 85 -11.60 1.16 8.51
C ARG A 85 -12.69 0.12 8.28
N LYS A 86 -13.41 0.18 7.15
CA LYS A 86 -14.52 -0.73 6.85
C LYS A 86 -14.06 -2.18 6.72
N HIS A 87 -12.78 -2.41 6.47
CA HIS A 87 -12.18 -3.73 6.29
C HIS A 87 -11.70 -4.38 7.60
N ILE A 88 -11.71 -3.62 8.71
CA ILE A 88 -11.41 -4.14 10.03
C ILE A 88 -12.59 -4.99 10.51
N LYS A 89 -12.33 -6.28 10.68
CA LYS A 89 -13.30 -7.30 11.09
C LYS A 89 -12.80 -8.04 12.32
N GLU A 90 -13.56 -7.99 13.39
CA GLU A 90 -13.35 -8.79 14.58
C GLU A 90 -13.84 -10.22 14.32
N THR A 91 -13.00 -11.19 14.69
CA THR A 91 -13.29 -12.62 14.55
C THR A 91 -12.94 -13.34 15.86
N PRO A 92 -13.34 -14.61 16.04
CA PRO A 92 -12.87 -15.40 17.16
C PRO A 92 -11.34 -15.52 17.30
N GLU A 93 -10.57 -15.27 16.23
CA GLU A 93 -9.10 -15.31 16.22
C GLU A 93 -8.47 -13.91 16.34
N GLY A 94 -9.25 -12.90 16.72
CA GLY A 94 -8.85 -11.49 16.73
C GLY A 94 -9.25 -10.73 15.47
N PHE A 95 -8.70 -9.52 15.30
CA PHE A 95 -8.98 -8.70 14.13
C PHE A 95 -8.32 -9.22 12.85
N ILE A 96 -9.04 -9.13 11.73
CA ILE A 96 -8.51 -9.30 10.38
C ILE A 96 -8.79 -8.07 9.52
N ILE A 97 -8.01 -7.96 8.44
CA ILE A 97 -8.23 -6.98 7.38
C ILE A 97 -8.71 -7.72 6.13
N THR A 98 -9.95 -7.45 5.72
CA THR A 98 -10.59 -8.06 4.55
C THR A 98 -10.23 -7.33 3.25
N GLU A 99 -10.32 -8.03 2.12
CA GLU A 99 -10.15 -7.46 0.78
C GLU A 99 -11.49 -6.98 0.20
N PHE A 100 -12.46 -7.88 0.13
CA PHE A 100 -13.86 -7.60 -0.21
C PHE A 100 -14.68 -7.40 1.07
N LEU A 101 -15.61 -6.43 1.04
CA LEU A 101 -16.61 -6.27 2.09
C LEU A 101 -17.70 -7.36 2.05
N PRO A 102 -18.31 -7.70 0.89
CA PRO A 102 -19.17 -8.87 0.81
C PRO A 102 -18.36 -10.17 0.92
N ASP A 103 -19.02 -11.23 1.38
CA ASP A 103 -18.46 -12.58 1.30
C ASP A 103 -18.34 -13.01 -0.17
N VAL A 104 -17.18 -13.53 -0.54
CA VAL A 104 -16.90 -14.08 -1.87
C VAL A 104 -16.51 -15.55 -1.78
N SER A 105 -16.88 -16.34 -2.79
CA SER A 105 -16.80 -17.82 -2.71
C SER A 105 -15.38 -18.38 -2.70
N TRP A 106 -14.38 -17.59 -3.11
CA TRP A 106 -12.97 -17.97 -3.13
C TRP A 106 -12.21 -17.53 -1.88
N ALA A 107 -12.84 -16.80 -0.95
CA ALA A 107 -12.19 -16.37 0.26
C ALA A 107 -12.00 -17.52 1.26
N GLY A 108 -10.94 -17.42 2.06
CA GLY A 108 -10.68 -18.34 3.16
C GLY A 108 -11.56 -18.07 4.39
N LYS A 109 -11.16 -18.67 5.51
CA LYS A 109 -11.81 -18.51 6.82
C LYS A 109 -12.06 -17.03 7.13
N TYR A 110 -13.30 -16.69 7.51
CA TYR A 110 -13.77 -15.33 7.83
C TYR A 110 -13.75 -14.30 6.68
N ASN A 111 -13.73 -14.73 5.43
CA ASN A 111 -13.56 -13.88 4.24
C ASN A 111 -12.13 -13.29 4.13
N GLY A 112 -11.14 -13.98 4.69
CA GLY A 112 -9.74 -13.60 4.56
C GLY A 112 -9.16 -14.01 3.20
N ILE A 113 -8.52 -13.07 2.51
CA ILE A 113 -7.80 -13.28 1.25
C ILE A 113 -6.40 -12.68 1.40
N CYS A 114 -5.37 -13.46 1.08
CA CYS A 114 -3.98 -13.05 1.29
C CYS A 114 -3.36 -12.27 0.12
N CYS A 115 -4.04 -12.19 -1.03
CA CYS A 115 -3.56 -11.52 -2.24
C CYS A 115 -3.06 -10.08 -1.97
N PRO A 116 -3.85 -9.19 -1.34
CA PRO A 116 -3.42 -7.84 -0.99
C PRO A 116 -2.84 -7.72 0.42
N ALA A 117 -2.62 -8.81 1.15
CA ALA A 117 -2.26 -8.73 2.57
C ALA A 117 -0.97 -7.92 2.79
N TRP A 118 0.00 -7.98 1.87
CA TRP A 118 1.18 -7.11 1.93
C TRP A 118 0.82 -5.62 1.89
N PHE A 119 -0.13 -5.21 1.03
CA PHE A 119 -0.65 -3.84 1.01
C PHE A 119 -1.43 -3.49 2.28
N HIS A 120 -2.19 -4.43 2.85
CA HIS A 120 -2.89 -4.21 4.11
C HIS A 120 -1.92 -3.86 5.24
N PHE A 121 -0.81 -4.60 5.36
CA PHE A 121 0.23 -4.28 6.35
C PHE A 121 0.89 -2.94 6.04
N ARG A 122 1.20 -2.64 4.78
CA ARG A 122 1.83 -1.35 4.40
C ARG A 122 0.95 -0.14 4.60
N GLU A 123 -0.34 -0.25 4.31
CA GLU A 123 -1.30 0.81 4.57
C GLU A 123 -1.54 0.92 6.08
N GLY A 124 -1.90 -0.19 6.74
CA GLY A 124 -2.29 -0.21 8.15
C GLY A 124 -1.17 0.04 9.15
N ARG A 125 0.12 -0.09 8.79
CA ARG A 125 1.26 0.12 9.71
C ARG A 125 1.32 1.51 10.33
N TRP A 126 0.63 2.47 9.74
CA TRP A 126 0.56 3.85 10.23
C TRP A 126 -0.59 4.07 11.23
N LEU A 127 -1.44 3.07 11.47
CA LEU A 127 -2.48 3.15 12.48
C LEU A 127 -1.88 3.12 13.89
N HIS A 128 -2.46 3.89 14.80
CA HIS A 128 -1.99 3.96 16.20
C HIS A 128 -2.37 2.71 16.99
N GLU A 129 -3.57 2.17 16.77
CA GLU A 129 -3.99 0.90 17.37
C GLU A 129 -3.33 -0.28 16.67
N GLN A 130 -2.30 -0.82 17.34
CA GLN A 130 -1.49 -1.92 16.83
C GLN A 130 -2.21 -3.27 16.90
N ARG A 131 -3.26 -3.43 17.73
CA ARG A 131 -3.99 -4.70 17.83
C ARG A 131 -4.53 -5.17 16.48
N TYR A 132 -4.95 -4.26 15.61
CA TYR A 132 -5.51 -4.61 14.31
C TYR A 132 -4.53 -5.43 13.44
N LEU A 133 -3.28 -5.00 13.33
CA LEU A 133 -2.28 -5.71 12.53
C LEU A 133 -1.55 -6.81 13.31
N ASN A 134 -1.46 -6.69 14.64
CA ASN A 134 -0.91 -7.75 15.48
C ASN A 134 -1.79 -9.02 15.38
N ASP A 135 -3.10 -8.87 15.57
CA ASP A 135 -4.04 -9.98 15.46
C ASP A 135 -4.08 -10.52 14.03
N TYR A 136 -4.03 -9.65 13.02
CA TYR A 136 -4.03 -10.06 11.62
C TYR A 136 -2.80 -10.90 11.25
N ALA A 137 -1.62 -10.58 11.79
CA ALA A 137 -0.43 -11.40 11.64
C ALA A 137 -0.61 -12.79 12.27
N TYR A 138 -1.16 -12.86 13.49
CA TYR A 138 -1.45 -14.14 14.14
C TYR A 138 -2.55 -14.93 13.46
N TYR A 139 -3.57 -14.28 12.89
CA TYR A 139 -4.61 -14.93 12.12
C TYR A 139 -4.01 -15.71 10.92
N TRP A 140 -3.11 -15.08 10.17
CA TRP A 140 -2.44 -15.73 9.05
C TRP A 140 -1.57 -16.91 9.50
N LEU A 141 -0.79 -16.74 10.58
CA LEU A 141 0.19 -17.74 11.00
C LEU A 141 -0.39 -18.88 11.83
N ARG A 142 -1.47 -18.61 12.59
CA ARG A 142 -2.01 -19.50 13.62
C ARG A 142 -3.55 -19.59 13.61
N GLY A 143 -4.26 -18.55 13.16
CA GLY A 143 -5.72 -18.47 13.17
C GLY A 143 -6.44 -19.15 12.00
N GLY A 144 -5.71 -19.84 11.11
CA GLY A 144 -6.27 -20.63 10.01
C GLY A 144 -6.50 -19.87 8.71
N GLY A 145 -5.80 -18.75 8.49
CA GLY A 145 -5.74 -18.10 7.20
C GLY A 145 -4.98 -18.92 6.16
N ASP A 146 -5.44 -18.93 4.91
CA ASP A 146 -4.79 -19.64 3.81
C ASP A 146 -3.64 -18.80 3.20
N VAL A 147 -2.50 -18.81 3.88
CA VAL A 147 -1.31 -17.99 3.58
C VAL A 147 -0.62 -18.29 2.26
N ARG A 148 -1.00 -19.36 1.55
CA ARG A 148 -0.44 -19.72 0.23
C ARG A 148 -1.48 -19.81 -0.89
N SER A 149 -2.73 -19.40 -0.62
CA SER A 149 -3.78 -19.31 -1.66
C SER A 149 -3.48 -18.31 -2.77
N TYR A 150 -2.65 -17.30 -2.47
CA TYR A 150 -2.07 -16.34 -3.40
C TYR A 150 -0.62 -16.06 -3.01
N SER A 151 0.17 -15.51 -3.93
CA SER A 151 1.56 -15.10 -3.66
C SER A 151 1.61 -14.02 -2.59
N PHE A 152 2.12 -14.36 -1.40
CA PHE A 152 2.14 -13.47 -0.24
C PHE A 152 3.45 -13.59 0.56
N PRO A 153 4.31 -12.55 0.59
CA PRO A 153 5.51 -12.51 1.43
C PRO A 153 5.18 -12.02 2.85
N ILE A 154 4.66 -12.93 3.69
CA ILE A 154 4.16 -12.59 5.02
C ILE A 154 5.25 -12.11 5.99
N ALA A 155 6.44 -12.73 6.00
CA ALA A 155 7.54 -12.26 6.83
C ALA A 155 7.90 -10.83 6.43
N ASN A 156 8.02 -10.55 5.13
CA ASN A 156 8.31 -9.20 4.67
C ASN A 156 7.19 -8.20 5.03
N ALA A 157 5.92 -8.60 4.92
CA ALA A 157 4.79 -7.74 5.29
C ALA A 157 4.84 -7.34 6.77
N ILE A 158 5.10 -8.30 7.66
CA ILE A 158 5.26 -8.05 9.11
C ILE A 158 6.54 -7.24 9.36
N TYR A 159 7.61 -7.45 8.60
CA TYR A 159 8.82 -6.65 8.66
C TYR A 159 8.56 -5.19 8.31
N GLN A 160 7.82 -4.91 7.23
CA GLN A 160 7.43 -3.54 6.87
C GLN A 160 6.61 -2.85 7.95
N TYR A 161 5.80 -3.60 8.70
CA TYR A 161 5.07 -3.11 9.86
C TYR A 161 6.01 -2.82 11.04
N PHE A 162 6.94 -3.74 11.34
CA PHE A 162 8.00 -3.54 12.33
C PHE A 162 8.82 -2.28 12.06
N LEU A 163 9.20 -1.99 10.81
CA LEU A 163 9.99 -0.81 10.48
C LEU A 163 9.32 0.51 10.92
N VAL A 164 8.00 0.53 11.08
CA VAL A 164 7.25 1.70 11.58
C VAL A 164 6.99 1.62 13.08
N THR A 165 6.66 0.45 13.62
CA THR A 165 6.33 0.32 15.05
C THR A 165 7.55 0.24 15.95
N GLY A 166 8.69 -0.21 15.44
CA GLY A 166 9.89 -0.57 16.22
C GLY A 166 9.73 -1.89 16.98
N ASN A 167 8.62 -2.60 16.83
CA ASN A 167 8.33 -3.83 17.58
C ASN A 167 8.51 -5.07 16.70
N ASP A 168 9.61 -5.79 16.89
CA ASP A 168 9.95 -7.02 16.15
C ASP A 168 9.49 -8.32 16.85
N SER A 169 8.67 -8.22 17.91
CA SER A 169 8.28 -9.38 18.72
C SER A 169 7.54 -10.44 17.90
N ILE A 170 6.59 -10.04 17.05
CA ILE A 170 5.84 -10.98 16.19
C ILE A 170 6.78 -11.76 15.26
N LEU A 171 7.76 -11.08 14.65
CA LEU A 171 8.75 -11.72 13.78
C LEU A 171 9.58 -12.76 14.55
N LYS A 172 10.04 -12.40 15.76
CA LYS A 172 10.87 -13.28 16.59
C LYS A 172 10.09 -14.47 17.16
N GLU A 173 8.87 -14.25 17.60
CA GLU A 173 8.00 -15.24 18.22
C GLU A 173 7.40 -16.21 17.20
N SER A 174 7.05 -15.72 16.01
CA SER A 174 6.50 -16.55 14.93
C SER A 174 7.54 -17.01 13.91
N TYR A 175 8.84 -16.84 14.20
CA TYR A 175 9.92 -17.27 13.32
C TYR A 175 9.79 -18.74 12.87
N PRO A 176 9.48 -19.73 13.73
CA PRO A 176 9.27 -21.10 13.28
C PRO A 176 8.15 -21.25 12.25
N GLU A 177 7.03 -20.55 12.43
CA GLU A 177 5.89 -20.56 11.50
C GLU A 177 6.24 -19.87 10.17
N LEU A 178 6.99 -18.77 10.21
CA LEU A 178 7.47 -18.07 9.02
C LEU A 178 8.43 -18.95 8.21
N VAL A 179 9.38 -19.62 8.88
CA VAL A 179 10.29 -20.60 8.24
C VAL A 179 9.49 -21.77 7.64
N SER A 180 8.52 -22.30 8.38
CA SER A 180 7.64 -23.38 7.89
C SER A 180 6.87 -22.95 6.64
N ASN A 181 6.36 -21.72 6.60
CA ASN A 181 5.66 -21.19 5.44
C ASN A 181 6.59 -21.06 4.22
N PHE A 182 7.80 -20.52 4.39
CA PHE A 182 8.79 -20.42 3.32
C PHE A 182 9.17 -21.80 2.76
N ASN A 183 9.44 -22.77 3.64
CA ASN A 183 9.71 -24.15 3.23
C ASN A 183 8.52 -24.78 2.48
N GLY A 184 7.29 -24.41 2.86
CA GLY A 184 6.07 -24.78 2.14
C GLY A 184 6.06 -24.23 0.71
N TRP A 185 6.36 -22.94 0.53
CA TRP A 185 6.53 -22.34 -0.79
C TRP A 185 7.63 -23.03 -1.60
N GLU A 186 8.78 -23.33 -0.99
CA GLU A 186 9.86 -24.04 -1.68
C GLU A 186 9.40 -25.41 -2.18
N LYS A 187 8.73 -26.18 -1.33
CA LYS A 187 8.22 -27.51 -1.69
C LYS A 187 7.18 -27.45 -2.82
N GLU A 188 6.31 -26.45 -2.81
CA GLU A 188 5.16 -26.37 -3.72
C GLU A 188 5.50 -25.69 -5.05
N LYS A 189 6.41 -24.71 -5.06
CA LYS A 189 6.57 -23.75 -6.15
C LYS A 189 8.00 -23.48 -6.61
N PHE A 190 9.03 -23.93 -5.88
CA PHE A 190 10.42 -23.73 -6.30
C PHE A 190 10.83 -24.79 -7.33
N ASN A 191 11.42 -24.35 -8.44
CA ASN A 191 12.08 -25.23 -9.39
C ASN A 191 13.61 -25.14 -9.20
N SER A 192 14.23 -26.25 -8.81
CA SER A 192 15.67 -26.33 -8.59
C SER A 192 16.51 -26.26 -9.88
N GLU A 193 15.96 -26.59 -11.05
CA GLU A 193 16.66 -26.49 -12.33
C GLU A 193 16.87 -25.03 -12.75
N THR A 194 15.87 -24.18 -12.54
CA THR A 194 15.96 -22.74 -12.83
C THR A 194 16.47 -21.93 -11.65
N GLY A 195 16.27 -22.42 -10.42
CA GLY A 195 16.52 -21.68 -9.20
C GLY A 195 15.47 -20.60 -8.91
N LEU A 196 14.27 -20.73 -9.48
CA LEU A 196 13.19 -19.75 -9.37
C LEU A 196 11.87 -20.39 -8.91
N PHE A 197 11.00 -19.56 -8.35
CA PHE A 197 9.61 -19.90 -8.05
C PHE A 197 8.73 -19.67 -9.27
N TRP A 198 7.79 -20.59 -9.51
CA TRP A 198 6.76 -20.44 -10.54
C TRP A 198 5.41 -20.11 -9.92
N GLN A 199 4.56 -19.41 -10.67
CA GLN A 199 3.19 -19.15 -10.28
C GLN A 199 2.25 -19.06 -11.48
N THR A 200 0.97 -19.37 -11.27
CA THR A 200 -0.08 -19.01 -12.22
C THR A 200 -0.47 -17.55 -12.06
N ASP A 201 -0.69 -16.82 -13.13
CA ASP A 201 -1.04 -15.39 -13.05
C ASP A 201 -2.27 -15.12 -12.16
N ASN A 202 -3.29 -15.98 -12.21
CA ASN A 202 -4.43 -15.94 -11.29
C ASN A 202 -4.04 -15.97 -9.79
N ARG A 203 -3.02 -16.74 -9.43
CA ARG A 203 -2.53 -16.88 -8.04
C ARG A 203 -1.56 -15.77 -7.62
N ASP A 204 -1.18 -14.91 -8.55
CA ASP A 204 -0.64 -13.58 -8.24
C ASP A 204 -1.75 -12.52 -8.11
N GLY A 205 -3.03 -12.91 -8.26
CA GLY A 205 -4.15 -11.99 -8.37
C GLY A 205 -4.19 -11.23 -9.69
N MET A 206 -3.60 -11.79 -10.76
CA MET A 206 -3.36 -11.12 -12.04
C MET A 206 -3.88 -11.92 -13.25
N GLU A 207 -5.09 -12.47 -13.16
CA GLU A 207 -5.62 -13.36 -14.19
C GLU A 207 -5.77 -12.71 -15.57
N ILE A 208 -5.61 -13.53 -16.62
CA ILE A 208 -5.70 -13.09 -18.03
C ILE A 208 -4.59 -12.10 -18.36
N SER A 209 -3.45 -12.16 -17.67
CA SER A 209 -2.26 -11.44 -18.07
C SER A 209 -1.76 -11.94 -19.43
N ILE A 210 -1.07 -11.09 -20.20
CA ILE A 210 -0.56 -11.45 -21.52
C ILE A 210 0.59 -12.46 -21.39
N GLY A 211 1.46 -12.24 -20.41
CA GLY A 211 2.60 -13.12 -20.10
C GLY A 211 2.15 -14.47 -19.51
N GLY A 212 1.05 -14.47 -18.76
CA GLY A 212 0.46 -15.67 -18.19
C GLY A 212 1.33 -16.33 -17.13
N ASN A 213 1.20 -17.65 -17.02
CA ASN A 213 1.85 -18.48 -16.00
C ASN A 213 3.35 -18.66 -16.26
N GLY A 214 4.14 -18.75 -15.20
CA GLY A 214 5.56 -19.08 -15.30
C GLY A 214 6.39 -18.61 -14.13
N TYR A 215 7.69 -18.45 -14.36
CA TYR A 215 8.58 -17.67 -13.51
C TYR A 215 8.30 -16.20 -13.78
N ARG A 216 7.76 -15.52 -12.76
CA ARG A 216 7.28 -14.14 -12.84
C ARG A 216 8.07 -13.27 -11.86
N ALA A 217 8.21 -11.99 -12.19
CA ALA A 217 8.89 -11.02 -11.33
C ALA A 217 8.22 -10.88 -9.96
N THR A 218 6.90 -11.08 -9.90
CA THR A 218 6.05 -11.08 -8.69
C THR A 218 6.56 -12.04 -7.62
N ILE A 219 6.27 -13.35 -7.76
CA ILE A 219 6.56 -14.36 -6.75
C ILE A 219 8.06 -14.45 -6.42
N ASN A 220 8.94 -14.22 -7.40
CA ASN A 220 10.39 -14.26 -7.17
C ASN A 220 10.87 -13.05 -6.35
N SER A 221 10.30 -11.86 -6.57
CA SER A 221 10.56 -10.71 -5.69
C SER A 221 10.06 -10.97 -4.27
N TYR A 222 8.87 -11.55 -4.14
CA TYR A 222 8.26 -11.85 -2.86
C TYR A 222 9.10 -12.86 -2.07
N MET A 223 9.51 -13.96 -2.70
CA MET A 223 10.29 -15.01 -2.03
C MET A 223 11.72 -14.57 -1.72
N ALA A 224 12.35 -13.74 -2.56
CA ALA A 224 13.64 -13.13 -2.22
C ALA A 224 13.53 -12.21 -1.00
N ALA A 225 12.49 -11.37 -0.94
CA ALA A 225 12.23 -10.50 0.20
C ALA A 225 11.87 -11.26 1.48
N GLU A 226 11.11 -12.35 1.35
CA GLU A 226 10.76 -13.26 2.44
C GLU A 226 12.03 -13.90 3.03
N ALA A 227 12.90 -14.47 2.17
CA ALA A 227 14.17 -15.05 2.59
C ALA A 227 15.11 -14.01 3.23
N ASN A 228 15.23 -12.81 2.66
CA ASN A 228 16.00 -11.73 3.28
C ASN A 228 15.49 -11.38 4.69
N THR A 229 14.17 -11.33 4.86
CA THR A 229 13.56 -11.05 6.16
C THR A 229 13.83 -12.19 7.15
N LEU A 230 13.70 -13.45 6.73
CA LEU A 230 14.01 -14.61 7.57
C LEU A 230 15.49 -14.62 7.98
N SER A 231 16.40 -14.24 7.09
CA SER A 231 17.82 -14.07 7.44
C SER A 231 18.02 -13.03 8.54
N TRP A 232 17.36 -11.87 8.43
CA TRP A 232 17.41 -10.82 9.46
C TRP A 232 16.89 -11.32 10.82
N VAL A 233 15.76 -12.03 10.84
CA VAL A 233 15.21 -12.59 12.08
C VAL A 233 16.15 -13.65 12.67
N ALA A 234 16.70 -14.53 11.82
CA ALA A 234 17.67 -15.55 12.22
C ALA A 234 18.90 -14.93 12.90
N GLN A 235 19.46 -13.84 12.33
CA GLN A 235 20.56 -13.11 12.93
C GLN A 235 20.21 -12.55 14.32
N LYS A 236 19.03 -11.92 14.47
CA LYS A 236 18.55 -11.43 15.78
C LYS A 236 18.36 -12.56 16.81
N LYS A 237 18.10 -13.79 16.35
CA LYS A 237 17.93 -14.97 17.19
C LYS A 237 19.22 -15.80 17.35
N ASN A 238 20.34 -15.42 16.73
CA ASN A 238 21.55 -16.23 16.61
C ASN A 238 21.29 -17.65 16.03
N ASP A 239 20.33 -17.77 15.12
CA ASP A 239 20.00 -19.03 14.44
C ASP A 239 20.95 -19.25 13.24
N PRO A 240 21.63 -20.41 13.14
CA PRO A 240 22.57 -20.69 12.05
C PRO A 240 21.92 -20.72 10.65
N GLN A 241 20.59 -20.89 10.55
CA GLN A 241 19.86 -20.83 9.28
C GLN A 241 19.90 -19.44 8.62
N GLY A 242 20.36 -18.40 9.33
CA GLY A 242 20.47 -17.05 8.75
C GLY A 242 21.33 -16.98 7.48
N SER A 243 22.40 -17.78 7.41
CA SER A 243 23.25 -17.85 6.21
C SER A 243 22.52 -18.51 5.03
N TYR A 244 21.77 -19.58 5.30
CA TYR A 244 20.93 -20.24 4.28
C TYR A 244 19.94 -19.25 3.65
N PHE A 245 19.20 -18.52 4.48
CA PHE A 245 18.19 -17.59 3.98
C PHE A 245 18.81 -16.40 3.23
N HIS A 246 19.96 -15.90 3.68
CA HIS A 246 20.70 -14.86 2.98
C HIS A 246 21.14 -15.33 1.58
N GLU A 247 21.80 -16.48 1.51
CA GLU A 247 22.26 -17.07 0.25
C GLU A 247 21.09 -17.40 -0.68
N LYS A 248 19.98 -17.89 -0.13
CA LYS A 248 18.76 -18.17 -0.88
C LYS A 248 18.17 -16.91 -1.50
N ALA A 249 18.06 -15.83 -0.73
CA ALA A 249 17.55 -14.55 -1.23
C ALA A 249 18.40 -14.00 -2.37
N GLU A 250 19.73 -13.99 -2.20
CA GLU A 250 20.67 -13.57 -3.25
C GLU A 250 20.60 -14.47 -4.48
N ALA A 251 20.47 -15.79 -4.31
CA ALA A 251 20.33 -16.73 -5.41
C ALA A 251 19.06 -16.47 -6.22
N ILE A 252 17.90 -16.27 -5.56
CA ILE A 252 16.63 -15.95 -6.23
C ILE A 252 16.76 -14.62 -6.96
N ARG A 253 17.29 -13.58 -6.30
CA ARG A 253 17.50 -12.25 -6.88
C ARG A 253 18.35 -12.34 -8.14
N ASN A 254 19.51 -12.98 -8.08
CA ASN A 254 20.41 -13.13 -9.22
C ASN A 254 19.76 -13.93 -10.35
N LYS A 255 19.15 -15.08 -10.06
CA LYS A 255 18.46 -15.89 -11.09
C LYS A 255 17.29 -15.17 -11.73
N MET A 256 16.58 -14.33 -10.98
CA MET A 256 15.47 -13.55 -11.50
C MET A 256 15.97 -12.59 -12.58
N PHE A 257 17.04 -11.85 -12.34
CA PHE A 257 17.59 -10.97 -13.36
C PHE A 257 18.32 -11.74 -14.47
N ASP A 258 19.07 -12.80 -14.16
CA ASP A 258 19.77 -13.60 -15.18
C ASP A 258 18.81 -14.24 -16.20
N LEU A 259 17.65 -14.71 -15.74
CA LEU A 259 16.73 -15.51 -16.56
C LEU A 259 15.53 -14.71 -17.07
N LEU A 260 15.07 -13.69 -16.33
CA LEU A 260 13.85 -12.96 -16.67
C LEU A 260 14.14 -11.59 -17.32
N TRP A 261 15.37 -11.08 -17.24
CA TRP A 261 15.74 -9.84 -17.94
C TRP A 261 15.96 -10.10 -19.44
N ASP A 262 15.19 -9.39 -20.26
CA ASP A 262 15.38 -9.35 -21.71
C ASP A 262 16.22 -8.12 -22.06
N GLU A 263 17.49 -8.32 -22.44
CA GLU A 263 18.40 -7.24 -22.80
C GLU A 263 17.91 -6.40 -23.99
N GLN A 264 17.30 -7.03 -24.99
CA GLN A 264 16.80 -6.32 -26.18
C GLN A 264 15.61 -5.44 -25.82
N ALA A 265 14.76 -5.93 -24.92
CA ALA A 265 13.63 -5.17 -24.42
C ALA A 265 13.98 -4.20 -23.29
N SER A 266 15.15 -4.37 -22.66
CA SER A 266 15.56 -3.69 -21.44
C SER A 266 14.51 -3.79 -20.33
N PHE A 267 13.95 -4.99 -20.12
CA PHE A 267 12.82 -5.19 -19.22
C PHE A 267 12.74 -6.63 -18.68
N ILE A 268 12.15 -6.81 -17.48
CA ILE A 268 11.86 -8.13 -16.92
C ILE A 268 10.56 -8.68 -17.51
N LYS A 269 10.61 -9.90 -18.05
CA LYS A 269 9.47 -10.56 -18.70
C LYS A 269 9.21 -11.94 -18.10
N VAL A 270 8.02 -12.49 -18.36
CA VAL A 270 7.64 -13.82 -17.87
C VAL A 270 8.39 -14.91 -18.66
N LEU A 271 9.00 -15.85 -17.94
CA LEU A 271 9.53 -17.08 -18.52
C LEU A 271 8.55 -18.25 -18.26
N PRO A 272 7.93 -18.84 -19.29
CA PRO A 272 7.10 -20.04 -19.14
C PRO A 272 7.88 -21.23 -18.56
N MET A 273 7.18 -22.21 -17.99
CA MET A 273 7.81 -23.39 -17.37
C MET A 273 8.24 -24.48 -18.37
N ASP A 274 8.06 -24.28 -19.68
CA ASP A 274 8.43 -25.27 -20.67
C ASP A 274 9.96 -25.35 -20.83
N SER A 275 10.51 -26.56 -21.02
CA SER A 275 11.97 -26.79 -21.06
C SER A 275 12.73 -26.09 -22.21
N LYS A 276 12.01 -25.56 -23.20
CA LYS A 276 12.55 -24.77 -24.32
C LYS A 276 11.91 -23.38 -24.40
N ALA A 277 11.32 -22.92 -23.30
CA ALA A 277 10.65 -21.64 -23.25
C ALA A 277 11.65 -20.50 -23.46
N ILE A 278 11.20 -19.50 -24.21
CA ILE A 278 11.80 -18.17 -24.26
C ILE A 278 10.91 -17.21 -23.48
N LEU A 279 11.46 -16.05 -23.12
CA LEU A 279 10.69 -14.98 -22.50
C LEU A 279 9.48 -14.62 -23.36
N ARG A 280 8.34 -14.41 -22.70
CA ARG A 280 7.13 -13.92 -23.36
C ARG A 280 7.40 -12.52 -23.88
N ASP A 281 7.03 -12.26 -25.13
CA ASP A 281 7.29 -10.98 -25.77
C ASP A 281 6.28 -9.90 -25.35
N VAL A 282 6.28 -9.55 -24.07
CA VAL A 282 5.45 -8.47 -23.52
C VAL A 282 6.11 -7.88 -22.28
N ARG A 283 6.11 -6.56 -22.18
CA ARG A 283 6.35 -5.83 -20.93
C ARG A 283 5.04 -5.69 -20.19
N GLU A 284 5.01 -6.19 -18.96
CA GLU A 284 3.89 -6.07 -18.06
C GLU A 284 4.33 -5.29 -16.82
N LEU A 285 3.43 -4.50 -16.25
CA LEU A 285 3.75 -3.55 -15.18
C LEU A 285 4.36 -4.24 -13.95
N HIS A 286 4.02 -5.51 -13.71
CA HIS A 286 4.61 -6.31 -12.64
C HIS A 286 6.13 -6.52 -12.77
N GLY A 287 6.72 -6.25 -13.95
CA GLY A 287 8.17 -6.21 -14.12
C GLY A 287 8.87 -5.16 -13.24
N TYR A 288 8.14 -4.16 -12.71
CA TYR A 288 8.65 -3.20 -11.73
C TYR A 288 8.62 -3.68 -10.27
N THR A 289 8.05 -4.86 -10.00
CA THR A 289 7.92 -5.39 -8.63
C THR A 289 9.26 -5.50 -7.86
N PRO A 290 10.41 -5.87 -8.48
CA PRO A 290 11.67 -6.01 -7.74
C PRO A 290 12.13 -4.73 -7.03
N TRP A 291 11.80 -3.54 -7.56
CA TRP A 291 12.16 -2.28 -6.91
C TRP A 291 11.38 -2.04 -5.61
N SER A 292 10.16 -2.55 -5.49
CA SER A 292 9.34 -2.40 -4.26
C SER A 292 9.90 -3.16 -3.05
N PHE A 293 10.85 -4.06 -3.31
CA PHE A 293 11.54 -4.88 -2.31
C PHE A 293 13.06 -4.64 -2.31
N ASP A 294 13.53 -3.57 -2.96
CA ASP A 294 14.95 -3.17 -3.02
C ASP A 294 15.88 -4.25 -3.63
N LEU A 295 15.36 -5.03 -4.58
CA LEU A 295 16.09 -6.15 -5.21
C LEU A 295 16.78 -5.78 -6.53
N ALA A 296 16.30 -4.75 -7.22
CA ALA A 296 16.88 -4.28 -8.46
C ALA A 296 18.05 -3.34 -8.20
N ASN A 297 19.19 -3.55 -8.87
CA ASN A 297 20.30 -2.60 -8.82
C ASN A 297 20.17 -1.53 -9.93
N HIS A 298 21.08 -0.55 -9.93
CA HIS A 298 21.05 0.59 -10.84
C HIS A 298 21.17 0.21 -12.34
N SER A 299 21.77 -0.94 -12.69
CA SER A 299 21.94 -1.31 -14.12
C SER A 299 20.61 -1.63 -14.80
N TYR A 300 19.59 -2.01 -14.02
CA TYR A 300 18.25 -2.30 -14.54
C TYR A 300 17.34 -1.07 -14.60
N ALA A 301 17.79 0.09 -14.09
CA ALA A 301 16.96 1.30 -14.01
C ALA A 301 16.47 1.80 -15.39
N ILE A 302 17.11 1.39 -16.49
CA ILE A 302 16.67 1.68 -17.86
C ILE A 302 15.23 1.23 -18.15
N ALA A 303 14.72 0.22 -17.43
CA ALA A 303 13.33 -0.23 -17.57
C ALA A 303 12.32 0.90 -17.31
N TRP A 304 12.64 1.84 -16.42
CA TRP A 304 11.71 2.92 -16.04
C TRP A 304 11.42 3.92 -17.16
N LYS A 305 12.24 3.96 -18.23
CA LYS A 305 11.98 4.82 -19.40
C LYS A 305 10.63 4.54 -20.06
N PHE A 306 10.08 3.34 -19.88
CA PHE A 306 8.81 2.92 -20.49
C PHE A 306 7.59 3.35 -19.68
N LEU A 307 7.73 3.70 -18.40
CA LEU A 307 6.59 3.97 -17.53
C LEU A 307 5.78 5.20 -17.96
N MET A 308 6.48 6.23 -18.43
CA MET A 308 5.88 7.51 -18.86
C MET A 308 5.62 7.58 -20.38
N ASP A 309 5.81 6.47 -21.10
CA ASP A 309 5.56 6.39 -22.54
C ASP A 309 4.13 5.90 -22.83
N LYS A 310 3.39 6.62 -23.69
CA LYS A 310 2.02 6.31 -24.11
C LYS A 310 1.91 5.08 -25.01
N ASN A 311 3.00 4.68 -25.66
CA ASN A 311 3.03 3.40 -26.37
C ASN A 311 3.23 2.22 -25.41
N HIS A 312 3.66 2.49 -24.18
CA HIS A 312 3.88 1.46 -23.17
C HIS A 312 2.86 1.60 -22.04
N PHE A 313 3.22 2.18 -20.88
CA PHE A 313 2.36 2.10 -19.71
C PHE A 313 1.54 3.35 -19.42
N PHE A 314 1.95 4.52 -19.94
CA PHE A 314 1.39 5.79 -19.49
C PHE A 314 -0.02 6.02 -20.03
N ALA A 315 -0.99 6.17 -19.12
CA ALA A 315 -2.38 6.45 -19.47
C ALA A 315 -3.05 7.42 -18.46
N PRO A 316 -4.15 8.10 -18.86
CA PRO A 316 -4.77 9.15 -18.05
C PRO A 316 -5.38 8.71 -16.70
N TYR A 317 -5.71 7.43 -16.52
CA TYR A 317 -6.34 6.88 -15.30
C TYR A 317 -5.53 5.74 -14.67
N GLY A 318 -4.22 5.95 -14.61
CA GLY A 318 -3.23 5.05 -14.03
C GLY A 318 -2.47 4.27 -15.11
N PRO A 319 -1.28 3.75 -14.79
CA PRO A 319 -0.51 2.97 -15.73
C PRO A 319 -1.26 1.70 -16.12
N THR A 320 -1.15 1.31 -17.39
CA THR A 320 -1.73 0.05 -17.87
C THR A 320 -0.97 -1.16 -17.32
N THR A 321 -1.67 -2.27 -17.12
CA THR A 321 -1.05 -3.53 -16.63
C THR A 321 -0.13 -4.19 -17.65
N ALA A 322 -0.32 -3.92 -18.94
CA ALA A 322 0.54 -4.35 -20.03
C ALA A 322 0.84 -3.18 -20.98
N GLU A 323 1.95 -3.26 -21.72
CA GLU A 323 2.33 -2.22 -22.68
C GLU A 323 1.30 -2.07 -23.80
N GLN A 324 0.89 -0.82 -24.07
CA GLN A 324 -0.20 -0.47 -24.97
C GLN A 324 0.06 -0.85 -26.44
N CYS A 325 1.31 -0.89 -26.87
CA CYS A 325 1.69 -1.25 -28.24
C CYS A 325 1.62 -2.75 -28.53
N HIS A 326 1.45 -3.60 -27.51
CA HIS A 326 1.44 -5.04 -27.72
C HIS A 326 0.11 -5.50 -28.38
N PRO A 327 0.12 -6.37 -29.41
CA PRO A 327 -1.10 -6.76 -30.14
C PRO A 327 -2.20 -7.44 -29.31
N LYS A 328 -1.84 -7.98 -28.14
CA LYS A 328 -2.79 -8.58 -27.18
C LYS A 328 -3.25 -7.62 -26.08
N PHE A 329 -2.81 -6.37 -26.10
CA PHE A 329 -3.32 -5.35 -25.20
C PHE A 329 -4.82 -5.17 -25.43
N LYS A 330 -5.61 -5.31 -24.36
CA LYS A 330 -7.06 -5.22 -24.44
C LYS A 330 -7.63 -4.47 -23.24
N VAL A 331 -8.61 -3.62 -23.53
CA VAL A 331 -9.50 -3.01 -22.54
C VAL A 331 -10.92 -3.28 -23.02
N VAL A 332 -11.56 -4.32 -22.48
CA VAL A 332 -12.84 -4.83 -22.95
C VAL A 332 -13.82 -5.01 -21.79
N TYR A 333 -15.11 -5.00 -22.12
CA TYR A 333 -16.23 -5.13 -21.17
C TYR A 333 -16.99 -6.46 -21.37
N GLU A 334 -16.25 -7.50 -21.76
CA GLU A 334 -16.78 -8.83 -22.06
C GLU A 334 -15.82 -9.90 -21.55
N GLY A 335 -16.35 -11.10 -21.31
CA GLY A 335 -15.59 -12.19 -20.70
C GLY A 335 -15.44 -11.99 -19.19
N HIS A 336 -14.27 -12.32 -18.65
CA HIS A 336 -13.96 -12.11 -17.24
C HIS A 336 -13.86 -10.62 -16.94
N GLU A 337 -14.41 -10.17 -15.82
CA GLU A 337 -14.43 -8.74 -15.46
C GLU A 337 -13.08 -8.24 -14.91
N CYS A 338 -12.29 -9.13 -14.33
CA CYS A 338 -11.01 -8.82 -13.70
C CYS A 338 -9.78 -9.09 -14.60
N GLN A 339 -9.75 -8.57 -15.84
CA GLN A 339 -8.63 -8.84 -16.77
C GLN A 339 -7.38 -8.00 -16.47
N TRP A 340 -6.20 -8.60 -16.66
CA TRP A 340 -4.87 -7.98 -16.47
C TRP A 340 -4.03 -7.82 -17.75
N ASN A 341 -4.67 -7.91 -18.92
CA ASN A 341 -4.05 -7.72 -20.24
C ASN A 341 -4.11 -6.28 -20.78
N GLY A 342 -4.28 -5.28 -19.91
CA GLY A 342 -4.38 -3.90 -20.34
C GLY A 342 -5.01 -2.91 -19.35
N PRO A 343 -6.09 -3.25 -18.62
CA PRO A 343 -6.71 -2.33 -17.66
C PRO A 343 -5.73 -1.76 -16.64
N SER A 344 -6.03 -0.58 -16.11
CA SER A 344 -5.31 -0.02 -14.96
C SER A 344 -5.84 -0.67 -13.69
N TRP A 345 -4.94 -1.09 -12.80
CA TRP A 345 -5.29 -1.71 -11.52
C TRP A 345 -4.66 -0.91 -10.38
N PRO A 346 -5.43 -0.51 -9.34
CA PRO A 346 -4.88 0.12 -8.13
C PRO A 346 -3.77 -0.71 -7.48
N PHE A 347 -3.90 -2.05 -7.45
CA PHE A 347 -2.87 -2.97 -6.96
C PHE A 347 -1.54 -2.76 -7.67
N ALA A 348 -1.55 -2.81 -9.01
CA ALA A 348 -0.35 -2.72 -9.83
C ALA A 348 0.24 -1.30 -9.79
N THR A 349 -0.64 -0.29 -9.76
CA THR A 349 -0.26 1.12 -9.62
C THR A 349 0.45 1.36 -8.29
N ALA A 350 -0.10 0.85 -7.18
CA ALA A 350 0.49 0.98 -5.85
C ALA A 350 1.82 0.24 -5.72
N MET A 351 1.92 -0.97 -6.28
CA MET A 351 3.19 -1.70 -6.35
C MET A 351 4.25 -0.87 -7.10
N THR A 352 3.89 -0.35 -8.28
CA THR A 352 4.81 0.42 -9.14
C THR A 352 5.24 1.72 -8.48
N LEU A 353 4.32 2.46 -7.85
CA LEU A 353 4.65 3.70 -7.13
C LEU A 353 5.53 3.43 -5.90
N THR A 354 5.37 2.29 -5.23
CA THR A 354 6.27 1.88 -4.15
C THR A 354 7.69 1.65 -4.69
N GLY A 355 7.83 0.88 -5.76
CA GLY A 355 9.12 0.65 -6.41
C GLY A 355 9.76 1.92 -6.96
N LEU A 356 8.96 2.83 -7.53
CA LEU A 356 9.44 4.11 -8.02
C LEU A 356 9.94 5.00 -6.89
N ALA A 357 9.24 5.01 -5.75
CA ALA A 357 9.68 5.74 -4.57
C ALA A 357 11.02 5.21 -4.05
N ASN A 358 11.23 3.89 -4.05
CA ASN A 358 12.50 3.28 -3.68
C ASN A 358 13.61 3.63 -4.69
N LEU A 359 13.37 3.46 -6.00
CA LEU A 359 14.33 3.85 -7.04
C LEU A 359 14.82 5.29 -6.86
N LEU A 360 13.89 6.24 -6.72
CA LEU A 360 14.22 7.67 -6.62
C LEU A 360 14.91 8.05 -5.30
N ASN A 361 14.83 7.20 -4.28
CA ASN A 361 15.49 7.42 -2.99
C ASN A 361 16.87 6.78 -2.92
N ASP A 362 17.04 5.64 -3.59
CA ASP A 362 18.14 4.71 -3.33
C ASP A 362 19.09 4.55 -4.53
N GLN A 363 18.73 5.07 -5.71
CA GLN A 363 19.51 4.89 -6.95
C GLN A 363 19.66 6.21 -7.74
N GLU A 364 20.89 6.47 -8.19
CA GLU A 364 21.17 7.52 -9.18
C GLU A 364 20.83 6.99 -10.58
N GLN A 365 19.96 7.69 -11.30
CA GLN A 365 19.52 7.34 -12.66
C GLN A 365 18.87 8.55 -13.36
N ASN A 366 18.74 8.49 -14.69
CA ASN A 366 18.23 9.59 -15.53
C ASN A 366 17.04 9.20 -16.43
N TYR A 367 16.37 8.08 -16.14
CA TYR A 367 15.26 7.54 -16.92
C TYR A 367 13.88 8.00 -16.45
N ILE A 368 13.75 8.34 -15.17
CA ILE A 368 12.51 8.81 -14.54
C ILE A 368 12.81 9.78 -13.41
N SER A 369 11.89 10.69 -13.10
CA SER A 369 12.12 11.81 -12.19
C SER A 369 11.11 11.90 -11.03
N LYS A 370 11.35 12.82 -10.08
CA LYS A 370 10.38 13.18 -9.05
C LYS A 370 9.09 13.75 -9.65
N ASP A 371 9.18 14.49 -10.76
CA ASP A 371 8.00 15.01 -11.48
C ASP A 371 7.15 13.89 -12.07
N ASP A 372 7.76 12.76 -12.47
CA ASP A 372 7.04 11.59 -12.97
C ASP A 372 6.33 10.84 -11.85
N PHE A 373 7.00 10.62 -10.70
CA PHE A 373 6.34 10.08 -9.49
C PHE A 373 5.16 10.94 -9.08
N TRP A 374 5.36 12.26 -9.00
CA TRP A 374 4.33 13.23 -8.70
C TRP A 374 3.14 13.15 -9.68
N THR A 375 3.43 13.09 -10.97
CA THR A 375 2.40 12.99 -12.03
C THR A 375 1.59 11.70 -11.89
N LEU A 376 2.24 10.55 -11.70
CA LEU A 376 1.56 9.27 -11.53
C LEU A 376 0.74 9.21 -10.24
N LEU A 377 1.25 9.73 -9.12
CA LEU A 377 0.49 9.80 -7.87
C LEU A 377 -0.75 10.68 -8.03
N LYS A 378 -0.65 11.82 -8.74
CA LYS A 378 -1.81 12.66 -9.07
C LYS A 378 -2.81 11.96 -9.97
N ILE A 379 -2.35 11.20 -10.96
CA ILE A 379 -3.21 10.38 -11.81
C ILE A 379 -3.94 9.33 -10.96
N TYR A 380 -3.23 8.63 -10.07
CA TYR A 380 -3.82 7.62 -9.19
C TYR A 380 -4.79 8.23 -8.15
N THR A 381 -4.51 9.44 -7.69
CA THR A 381 -5.43 10.22 -6.86
C THR A 381 -6.72 10.51 -7.63
N LYS A 382 -6.60 11.06 -8.84
CA LYS A 382 -7.75 11.42 -9.67
C LYS A 382 -8.58 10.22 -10.10
N SER A 383 -7.94 9.08 -10.39
CA SER A 383 -8.64 7.87 -10.79
C SER A 383 -9.53 7.30 -9.67
N GLN A 384 -9.31 7.70 -8.41
CA GLN A 384 -10.12 7.28 -7.26
C GLN A 384 -11.37 8.15 -7.07
N HIS A 385 -12.07 8.43 -8.17
CA HIS A 385 -13.34 9.13 -8.17
C HIS A 385 -14.36 8.43 -9.07
N LEU A 386 -15.64 8.66 -8.78
CA LEU A 386 -16.76 8.21 -9.59
C LEU A 386 -17.68 9.39 -9.88
N THR A 387 -17.97 9.61 -11.16
CA THR A 387 -19.06 10.50 -11.59
C THR A 387 -20.38 9.75 -11.53
N LEU A 388 -21.28 10.19 -10.67
CA LEU A 388 -22.63 9.64 -10.51
C LEU A 388 -23.55 10.08 -11.66
N ASP A 389 -24.69 9.39 -11.83
CA ASP A 389 -25.68 9.69 -12.89
C ASP A 389 -26.21 11.14 -12.83
N ASN A 390 -26.16 11.78 -11.66
CA ASN A 390 -26.57 13.18 -11.46
C ASN A 390 -25.45 14.19 -11.73
N GLY A 391 -24.28 13.75 -12.19
CA GLY A 391 -23.10 14.58 -12.47
C GLY A 391 -22.20 14.85 -11.27
N ASN A 392 -22.57 14.44 -10.05
CA ASN A 392 -21.72 14.62 -8.89
C ASN A 392 -20.50 13.69 -8.95
N VAL A 393 -19.32 14.23 -8.64
CA VAL A 393 -18.10 13.45 -8.49
C VAL A 393 -17.88 13.15 -7.00
N ILE A 394 -17.68 11.88 -6.66
CA ILE A 394 -17.39 11.43 -5.29
C ILE A 394 -16.10 10.61 -5.27
N PRO A 395 -15.35 10.60 -4.16
CA PRO A 395 -14.28 9.62 -3.96
C PRO A 395 -14.80 8.20 -4.11
N TRP A 396 -14.05 7.36 -4.81
CA TRP A 396 -14.40 5.97 -5.08
C TRP A 396 -13.15 5.11 -5.29
N ILE A 397 -13.15 3.89 -4.78
CA ILE A 397 -12.13 2.88 -5.05
C ILE A 397 -12.83 1.56 -5.34
N ASP A 398 -12.44 0.92 -6.45
CA ASP A 398 -12.98 -0.33 -6.95
C ASP A 398 -11.85 -1.22 -7.51
N GLU A 399 -12.20 -2.31 -8.17
CA GLU A 399 -11.25 -3.33 -8.63
C GLU A 399 -10.29 -2.83 -9.74
N ASN A 400 -10.82 -2.47 -10.91
CA ASN A 400 -10.02 -2.10 -12.09
C ASN A 400 -10.65 -0.99 -12.92
N LEU A 401 -9.83 -0.26 -13.66
CA LEU A 401 -10.24 0.89 -14.47
C LEU A 401 -9.94 0.69 -15.95
N ASN A 402 -10.81 1.26 -16.77
CA ASN A 402 -10.46 1.65 -18.12
C ASN A 402 -9.40 2.77 -18.04
N PRO A 403 -8.16 2.53 -18.49
CA PRO A 403 -7.04 3.45 -18.30
C PRO A 403 -7.21 4.76 -19.09
N PHE A 404 -8.15 4.81 -20.04
CA PHE A 404 -8.39 5.96 -20.90
C PHE A 404 -9.62 6.78 -20.51
N THR A 405 -10.65 6.14 -19.96
CA THR A 405 -11.92 6.81 -19.61
C THR A 405 -12.14 6.97 -18.11
N GLY A 406 -11.43 6.21 -17.28
CA GLY A 406 -11.61 6.20 -15.82
C GLY A 406 -12.84 5.43 -15.35
N ASP A 407 -13.54 4.73 -16.24
CA ASP A 407 -14.67 3.88 -15.86
C ASP A 407 -14.19 2.63 -15.11
N TRP A 408 -14.85 2.29 -14.02
CA TRP A 408 -14.55 1.10 -13.22
C TRP A 408 -15.15 -0.14 -13.89
N ILE A 409 -14.30 -0.91 -14.59
CA ILE A 409 -14.74 -1.97 -15.53
C ILE A 409 -15.55 -3.04 -14.80
N SER A 410 -14.98 -3.65 -13.75
CA SER A 410 -15.67 -4.69 -12.98
C SER A 410 -16.99 -4.19 -12.41
N ARG A 411 -17.03 -2.97 -11.89
CA ARG A 411 -18.27 -2.36 -11.40
C ARG A 411 -19.32 -2.23 -12.50
N THR A 412 -18.93 -1.75 -13.68
CA THR A 412 -19.84 -1.58 -14.83
C THR A 412 -20.36 -2.93 -15.32
N MET A 413 -19.49 -3.95 -15.45
CA MET A 413 -19.89 -5.30 -15.85
C MET A 413 -20.78 -5.98 -14.81
N LEU A 414 -20.52 -5.75 -13.53
CA LEU A 414 -21.20 -6.41 -12.41
C LEU A 414 -22.39 -5.64 -11.83
N LYS A 415 -22.82 -4.53 -12.46
CA LYS A 415 -23.88 -3.64 -11.96
C LYS A 415 -25.17 -4.38 -11.51
N ASN A 416 -25.52 -5.48 -12.17
CA ASN A 416 -26.73 -6.28 -11.89
C ASN A 416 -26.43 -7.67 -11.27
N HIS A 417 -25.19 -7.92 -10.85
CA HIS A 417 -24.76 -9.19 -10.29
C HIS A 417 -24.80 -9.19 -8.75
N GLN A 418 -24.76 -10.39 -8.15
CA GLN A 418 -24.51 -10.56 -6.72
C GLN A 418 -23.06 -10.98 -6.49
N PRO A 419 -22.41 -10.54 -5.40
CA PRO A 419 -22.92 -9.56 -4.42
C PRO A 419 -23.03 -8.15 -5.00
N LYS A 420 -23.98 -7.35 -4.50
CA LYS A 420 -24.19 -5.97 -4.96
C LYS A 420 -22.97 -5.11 -4.67
N GLU A 421 -22.57 -4.28 -5.63
CA GLU A 421 -21.43 -3.35 -5.46
C GLU A 421 -20.19 -4.09 -4.93
N ARG A 422 -19.88 -5.26 -5.51
CA ARG A 422 -18.84 -6.19 -5.05
C ARG A 422 -17.53 -5.49 -4.72
N GLY A 423 -17.02 -4.68 -5.63
CA GLY A 423 -15.76 -3.96 -5.48
C GLY A 423 -15.88 -2.57 -4.83
N ARG A 424 -17.04 -2.14 -4.36
CA ARG A 424 -17.12 -0.83 -3.68
C ARG A 424 -16.26 -0.82 -2.42
N ASN A 425 -15.42 0.21 -2.29
CA ASN A 425 -14.44 0.38 -1.21
C ASN A 425 -13.32 -0.67 -1.24
N TYR A 426 -13.01 -1.26 -2.39
CA TYR A 426 -12.08 -2.38 -2.51
C TYR A 426 -10.73 -2.16 -1.82
N ASN A 427 -10.34 -3.07 -0.93
CA ASN A 427 -9.08 -3.00 -0.20
C ASN A 427 -8.05 -3.94 -0.85
N HIS A 428 -7.45 -3.47 -1.94
CA HIS A 428 -6.52 -4.27 -2.73
C HIS A 428 -5.30 -3.46 -3.22
N SER A 429 -4.98 -2.36 -2.53
CA SER A 429 -3.88 -1.45 -2.88
C SER A 429 -3.54 -0.53 -1.71
N SER A 430 -2.37 0.09 -1.71
CA SER A 430 -2.01 1.19 -0.79
C SER A 430 -2.15 2.56 -1.47
N PHE A 431 -2.45 3.59 -0.69
CA PHE A 431 -2.41 4.99 -1.12
C PHE A 431 -1.84 5.88 -0.01
N CYS A 432 -2.33 5.72 1.21
CA CYS A 432 -1.83 6.50 2.35
C CYS A 432 -0.35 6.19 2.61
N ASP A 433 0.09 4.93 2.45
CA ASP A 433 1.51 4.59 2.53
C ASP A 433 2.35 5.31 1.46
N LEU A 434 1.83 5.53 0.25
CA LEU A 434 2.55 6.24 -0.81
C LEU A 434 2.68 7.74 -0.50
N VAL A 435 1.63 8.33 0.08
CA VAL A 435 1.68 9.73 0.55
C VAL A 435 2.68 9.87 1.69
N ILE A 436 2.66 8.98 2.67
CA ILE A 436 3.52 9.05 3.86
C ILE A 436 4.98 8.71 3.51
N SER A 437 5.22 7.59 2.83
CA SER A 437 6.56 7.03 2.63
C SER A 437 7.24 7.38 1.30
N GLY A 438 6.45 7.86 0.33
CA GLY A 438 6.94 8.34 -0.97
C GLY A 438 6.87 9.87 -1.05
N LEU A 439 5.66 10.43 -1.03
CA LEU A 439 5.43 11.86 -1.29
C LEU A 439 6.07 12.76 -0.21
N VAL A 440 5.62 12.61 1.04
CA VAL A 440 6.24 13.24 2.22
C VAL A 440 7.60 12.61 2.50
N GLY A 441 7.71 11.30 2.26
CA GLY A 441 8.98 10.61 2.11
C GLY A 441 9.57 10.07 3.40
N ILE A 442 8.76 9.64 4.38
CA ILE A 442 9.29 8.86 5.51
C ILE A 442 9.86 7.55 4.96
N ARG A 443 11.10 7.24 5.29
CA ARG A 443 11.77 6.00 4.87
C ARG A 443 11.99 5.13 6.11
N PRO A 444 11.04 4.23 6.47
CA PRO A 444 11.12 3.42 7.67
C PRO A 444 12.42 2.63 7.75
N GLN A 445 13.01 2.55 8.95
CA GLN A 445 14.29 1.89 9.22
C GLN A 445 14.14 0.89 10.36
N SER A 446 15.01 -0.13 10.39
CA SER A 446 15.03 -1.13 11.47
C SER A 446 15.73 -0.63 12.73
N GLU A 447 16.52 0.44 12.61
CA GLU A 447 17.26 1.07 13.69
C GLU A 447 16.54 2.34 14.17
N ASP A 448 16.91 2.87 15.34
CA ASP A 448 16.33 4.08 15.97
C ASP A 448 16.73 5.39 15.25
N VAL A 449 16.35 5.48 13.98
CA VAL A 449 16.61 6.61 13.09
C VAL A 449 15.36 6.89 12.25
N LEU A 450 15.09 8.17 12.05
CA LEU A 450 14.08 8.68 11.14
C LEU A 450 14.75 9.30 9.93
N ILE A 451 14.48 8.75 8.75
CA ILE A 451 14.89 9.33 7.47
C ILE A 451 13.64 9.89 6.79
N VAL A 452 13.72 11.15 6.35
CA VAL A 452 12.67 11.80 5.55
C VAL A 452 13.31 12.34 4.28
N ASN A 453 12.83 11.91 3.12
CA ASN A 453 13.30 12.39 1.82
C ASN A 453 12.11 12.57 0.86
N PRO A 454 11.55 13.79 0.79
CA PRO A 454 10.35 14.05 0.00
C PRO A 454 10.56 13.85 -1.51
N LEU A 455 9.55 13.28 -2.16
CA LEU A 455 9.46 13.18 -3.62
C LEU A 455 8.55 14.25 -4.24
N ILE A 456 8.18 15.26 -3.45
CA ILE A 456 7.52 16.47 -3.96
C ILE A 456 8.55 17.26 -4.81
N PRO A 457 8.28 17.52 -6.10
CA PRO A 457 9.16 18.33 -6.93
C PRO A 457 9.22 19.78 -6.41
N GLU A 458 10.34 20.44 -6.69
CA GLU A 458 10.52 21.84 -6.33
C GLU A 458 9.38 22.71 -6.89
N ASP A 459 8.98 23.73 -6.13
CA ASP A 459 7.94 24.70 -6.48
C ASP A 459 6.53 24.16 -6.76
N LYS A 460 6.24 22.87 -6.52
CA LYS A 460 4.87 22.33 -6.66
C LYS A 460 3.98 22.71 -5.49
N TRP A 461 4.52 22.69 -4.27
CA TRP A 461 3.80 23.00 -3.04
C TRP A 461 4.48 24.12 -2.28
N ASP A 462 3.67 25.02 -1.73
CA ASP A 462 4.13 26.07 -0.81
C ASP A 462 4.06 25.62 0.65
N TYR A 463 3.29 24.58 0.96
CA TYR A 463 3.17 24.04 2.31
C TYR A 463 2.72 22.57 2.28
N PHE A 464 3.00 21.84 3.35
CA PHE A 464 2.26 20.64 3.76
C PHE A 464 2.53 20.37 5.24
N CYS A 465 1.65 19.61 5.88
CA CYS A 465 1.89 19.06 7.21
C CYS A 465 1.43 17.61 7.24
N LEU A 466 2.31 16.70 7.64
CA LEU A 466 1.95 15.34 8.03
C LEU A 466 2.23 15.22 9.52
N ASP A 467 1.18 15.04 10.31
CA ASP A 467 1.21 15.10 11.76
C ASP A 467 0.57 13.85 12.36
N HIS A 468 0.69 13.70 13.68
CA HIS A 468 0.08 12.62 14.42
C HIS A 468 0.54 11.24 13.94
N ILE A 469 1.81 11.12 13.53
CA ILE A 469 2.39 9.85 13.11
C ILE A 469 2.94 9.15 14.36
N MET A 470 2.66 7.86 14.52
CA MET A 470 3.33 7.02 15.51
C MET A 470 4.45 6.25 14.82
N TYR A 471 5.71 6.55 15.14
CA TYR A 471 6.88 5.87 14.60
C TYR A 471 7.83 5.51 15.73
N HIS A 472 8.15 4.22 15.92
CA HIS A 472 9.00 3.72 17.00
C HIS A 472 8.58 4.25 18.39
N HIS A 473 7.26 4.25 18.65
CA HIS A 473 6.63 4.78 19.88
C HIS A 473 6.79 6.29 20.11
N LYS A 474 7.25 7.04 19.10
CA LYS A 474 7.39 8.49 19.11
C LYS A 474 6.30 9.15 18.27
N LYS A 475 5.85 10.34 18.70
CA LYS A 475 4.96 11.18 17.90
C LYS A 475 5.79 12.02 16.93
N ILE A 476 5.61 11.81 15.64
CA ILE A 476 6.32 12.53 14.59
C ILE A 476 5.39 13.52 13.88
N CYS A 477 5.91 14.72 13.63
CA CYS A 477 5.32 15.70 12.72
C CYS A 477 6.38 16.14 11.69
N ILE A 478 5.98 16.19 10.42
CA ILE A 478 6.78 16.63 9.29
C ILE A 478 6.06 17.81 8.66
N LEU A 479 6.73 18.97 8.69
CA LEU A 479 6.13 20.24 8.33
C LEU A 479 6.97 20.92 7.25
N TYR A 480 6.33 21.38 6.19
CA TYR A 480 6.92 22.33 5.26
C TYR A 480 6.04 23.57 5.13
N ASP A 481 6.65 24.74 5.21
CA ASP A 481 6.00 26.04 4.98
C ASP A 481 6.99 27.00 4.31
N LYS A 482 6.84 27.21 3.00
CA LYS A 482 7.70 28.08 2.19
C LYS A 482 7.66 29.54 2.65
N THR A 483 6.57 29.97 3.28
CA THR A 483 6.34 31.37 3.68
C THR A 483 6.44 31.59 5.20
N GLY A 484 6.29 30.52 5.98
CA GLY A 484 6.15 30.53 7.43
C GLY A 484 4.80 31.03 7.94
N LYS A 485 3.83 31.29 7.05
CA LYS A 485 2.53 31.90 7.39
C LYS A 485 1.41 30.89 7.62
N LYS A 486 1.49 29.69 7.03
CA LYS A 486 0.40 28.69 7.09
C LYS A 486 0.28 28.11 8.50
N TYR A 487 1.41 27.78 9.12
CA TYR A 487 1.44 27.07 10.41
C TYR A 487 2.07 27.87 11.56
N SER A 488 2.48 29.13 11.30
CA SER A 488 3.12 30.01 12.29
C SER A 488 4.35 29.38 13.00
N ASN A 489 5.07 28.49 12.31
CA ASN A 489 6.23 27.77 12.82
C ASN A 489 7.56 28.23 12.18
N GLY A 490 7.54 29.33 11.44
CA GLY A 490 8.68 29.83 10.66
C GLY A 490 8.73 29.23 9.26
N LYS A 491 9.58 29.81 8.41
CA LYS A 491 9.80 29.37 7.03
C LYS A 491 10.74 28.16 7.00
N GLY A 492 10.39 27.13 6.23
CA GLY A 492 11.27 26.02 5.92
C GLY A 492 10.61 24.65 6.05
N PHE A 493 11.45 23.63 6.12
CA PHE A 493 11.12 22.22 6.29
C PHE A 493 11.59 21.75 7.67
N PHE A 494 10.71 21.11 8.45
CA PHE A 494 10.96 20.78 9.85
C PHE A 494 10.50 19.36 10.18
N ILE A 495 11.23 18.73 11.10
CA ILE A 495 10.80 17.48 11.76
C ILE A 495 10.67 17.74 13.24
N PHE A 496 9.56 17.29 13.82
CA PHE A 496 9.32 17.29 15.25
C PHE A 496 9.19 15.86 15.76
N VAL A 497 9.79 15.59 16.92
CA VAL A 497 9.69 14.34 17.68
C VAL A 497 9.16 14.68 19.06
N ASP A 498 8.03 14.08 19.46
CA ASP A 498 7.33 14.36 20.72
C ASP A 498 7.13 15.88 20.94
N GLY A 499 6.76 16.59 19.88
CA GLY A 499 6.52 18.04 19.89
C GLY A 499 7.77 18.93 19.87
N LYS A 500 8.98 18.35 19.90
CA LYS A 500 10.25 19.09 19.84
C LYS A 500 10.82 19.08 18.44
N ARG A 501 11.18 20.25 17.91
CA ARG A 501 11.88 20.37 16.62
C ARG A 501 13.28 19.74 16.73
N VAL A 502 13.54 18.69 15.95
CA VAL A 502 14.82 17.96 15.95
C VAL A 502 15.64 18.19 14.68
N ALA A 503 15.00 18.62 13.58
CA ALA A 503 15.68 18.98 12.35
C ALA A 503 14.97 20.12 11.63
N SER A 504 15.73 20.86 10.82
CA SER A 504 15.26 21.95 9.98
C SER A 504 16.11 22.12 8.74
N ALA A 505 15.49 22.52 7.63
CA ALA A 505 16.14 22.96 6.40
C ALA A 505 15.35 24.11 5.75
N ASP A 506 16.00 24.92 4.91
CA ASP A 506 15.31 26.03 4.22
C ASP A 506 14.37 25.57 3.09
N ALA A 507 14.68 24.40 2.51
CA ALA A 507 13.96 23.79 1.40
C ALA A 507 13.76 22.29 1.63
N LEU A 508 12.91 21.65 0.82
CA LEU A 508 12.72 20.21 0.84
C LEU A 508 14.02 19.50 0.48
N THR A 509 14.52 18.67 1.39
CA THR A 509 15.76 17.92 1.25
C THR A 509 15.67 16.63 2.06
N LYS A 510 16.60 15.70 1.83
CA LYS A 510 16.78 14.54 2.70
C LYS A 510 17.25 14.99 4.08
N MET A 511 16.53 14.57 5.12
CA MET A 511 16.88 14.78 6.52
C MET A 511 16.98 13.43 7.24
N VAL A 512 17.93 13.33 8.18
CA VAL A 512 18.18 12.14 9.00
C VAL A 512 18.25 12.57 10.46
N CYS A 513 17.42 11.96 11.30
CA CYS A 513 17.31 12.28 12.72
C CYS A 513 17.47 11.01 13.56
N LYS A 514 18.16 11.09 14.70
CA LYS A 514 18.10 10.04 15.73
C LYS A 514 16.82 10.20 16.55
N LEU A 515 16.23 9.08 16.99
CA LEU A 515 14.97 9.06 17.76
C LEU A 515 15.16 8.94 19.27
#